data_AF-A0A212C335-F1
#
_entry.id   AF-A0A212C335-F1
#
_cell.length_a   1.000
_cell.length_b   1.000
_cell.length_c   1.000
_cell.angle_alpha   90.00
_cell.angle_beta   90.00
_cell.angle_gamma   90.00
#
_symmetry.space_group_name_H-M   'P 1'
#
loop_
_entity.id
_entity.type
_entity.pdbx_description
1 polymer ?
#
loop_
_entity_poly.entity_id
_entity_poly.type
_entity_poly.pdbx_seq_one_letter_code
_entity_poly.pdbx_strand_id
1 'polypeptide(L)'
;MLEQRENTDFGLAVLQDSGTPLCHSSVLWPHSHNREQKKENTISGPEAHVQTQHPHYSREELNSMTLGEVKQLNAELQQQIQEVFEELAHQVQEKDSLASELHVRHVAIEQLLKNYSKLPCLQMGRTGLKSHPPINN
;
A
#
# COMPACT_ATOMS: atom_id res chain seq x y z
N MET A 1 -29.75 23.04 -42.14
CA MET A 1 -30.04 21.68 -41.65
C MET A 1 -28.72 21.10 -41.19
N LEU A 2 -28.51 21.03 -39.86
CA LEU A 2 -27.32 20.42 -39.25
C LEU A 2 -27.51 18.90 -39.32
N GLU A 3 -26.59 18.19 -39.99
CA GLU A 3 -26.48 16.75 -39.83
C GLU A 3 -25.60 16.43 -38.62
N GLN A 4 -26.20 15.67 -37.72
CA GLN A 4 -25.81 15.37 -36.36
C GLN A 4 -24.76 14.26 -36.39
N ARG A 5 -23.53 14.58 -35.97
CA ARG A 5 -22.50 13.57 -35.70
C ARG A 5 -22.87 12.85 -34.40
N GLU A 6 -23.36 11.63 -34.51
CA GLU A 6 -23.49 10.70 -33.39
C GLU A 6 -22.11 10.54 -32.73
N ASN A 7 -21.95 11.13 -31.55
CA ASN A 7 -20.77 10.96 -30.74
C ASN A 7 -21.09 9.88 -29.72
N THR A 8 -20.50 8.71 -29.94
CA THR A 8 -20.56 7.51 -29.11
C THR A 8 -20.24 7.81 -27.65
N ASP A 9 -21.29 7.88 -26.84
CA ASP A 9 -21.28 7.85 -25.38
C ASP A 9 -20.99 6.43 -24.88
N PHE A 10 -19.76 5.95 -25.09
CA PHE A 10 -19.35 4.61 -24.68
C PHE A 10 -18.58 4.58 -23.35
N GLY A 11 -18.49 5.69 -22.61
CA GLY A 11 -17.60 5.80 -21.45
C GLY A 11 -18.24 6.18 -20.12
N LEU A 12 -19.43 6.79 -20.11
CA LEU A 12 -19.98 7.38 -18.88
C LEU A 12 -21.06 6.54 -18.20
N ALA A 13 -21.60 5.52 -18.90
CA ALA A 13 -22.65 4.66 -18.36
C ALA A 13 -22.16 3.74 -17.22
N VAL A 14 -20.87 3.40 -17.16
CA VAL A 14 -20.30 2.52 -16.12
C VAL A 14 -20.25 3.21 -14.75
N LEU A 15 -20.28 4.56 -14.72
CA LEU A 15 -20.19 5.32 -13.46
C LEU A 15 -21.55 5.65 -12.83
N GLN A 16 -22.66 5.34 -13.50
CA GLN A 16 -24.00 5.73 -13.07
C GLN A 16 -24.86 4.58 -12.53
N ASP A 17 -24.33 3.35 -12.47
CA ASP A 17 -25.10 2.22 -11.95
C ASP A 17 -25.23 2.34 -10.41
N SER A 18 -26.36 2.91 -10.02
CA SER A 18 -26.77 3.23 -8.66
C SER A 18 -27.42 2.00 -8.02
N GLY A 19 -26.65 0.91 -7.92
CA GLY A 19 -27.16 -0.42 -7.56
C GLY A 19 -26.31 -1.24 -6.59
N THR A 20 -25.14 -0.78 -6.16
CA THR A 20 -24.34 -1.49 -5.16
C THR A 20 -24.00 -0.55 -4.00
N PRO A 21 -24.24 -0.96 -2.73
CA PRO A 21 -23.72 -0.20 -1.60
C PRO A 21 -22.22 -0.44 -1.60
N LEU A 22 -21.48 0.35 -2.38
CA LEU A 22 -20.03 0.39 -2.29
C LEU A 22 -19.71 0.78 -0.86
N CYS A 23 -19.21 -0.21 -0.13
CA CYS A 23 -18.78 -0.10 1.24
C CYS A 23 -17.75 1.03 1.31
N HIS A 24 -18.19 2.21 1.74
CA HIS A 24 -17.38 3.42 1.93
C HIS A 24 -16.47 3.27 3.15
N SER A 25 -15.64 2.24 3.17
CA SER A 25 -14.56 2.07 4.13
C SER A 25 -13.26 1.68 3.42
N SER A 26 -12.86 2.43 2.41
CA SER A 26 -11.47 2.45 1.96
C SER A 26 -10.65 3.30 2.94
N VAL A 27 -10.50 2.84 4.19
CA VAL A 27 -9.45 3.33 5.09
C VAL A 27 -8.14 2.64 4.69
N LEU A 28 -7.68 2.91 3.47
CA LEU A 28 -6.39 2.40 2.97
C LEU A 28 -5.34 3.48 2.81
N TRP A 29 -5.68 4.74 3.11
CA TRP A 29 -4.71 5.83 3.17
C TRP A 29 -4.99 6.67 4.42
N PRO A 30 -4.19 6.55 5.49
CA PRO A 30 -4.23 7.54 6.54
C PRO A 30 -3.65 8.83 5.97
N HIS A 31 -4.54 9.77 5.61
CA HIS A 31 -4.17 11.14 5.37
C HIS A 31 -3.70 11.72 6.71
N SER A 32 -2.38 11.83 6.87
CA SER A 32 -1.73 12.28 8.10
C SER A 32 -2.02 13.77 8.33
N HIS A 33 -3.13 14.08 8.99
CA HIS A 33 -3.29 15.34 9.69
C HIS A 33 -2.67 15.23 11.08
N ASN A 34 -1.56 15.93 11.26
CA ASN A 34 -1.00 16.23 12.57
C ASN A 34 -1.98 17.08 13.37
N ARG A 35 -2.59 16.50 14.41
CA ARG A 35 -3.00 17.23 15.61
C ARG A 35 -2.92 16.33 16.85
N GLU A 36 -1.83 16.54 17.58
CA GLU A 36 -1.73 16.53 19.04
C GLU A 36 -1.78 15.18 19.81
N GLN A 37 -0.58 14.84 20.33
CA GLN A 37 -0.26 14.21 21.62
C GLN A 37 -0.51 12.71 21.81
N LYS A 38 0.58 11.92 21.88
CA LYS A 38 1.24 11.50 23.15
C LYS A 38 2.15 10.28 22.93
N LYS A 39 3.45 10.46 23.24
CA LYS A 39 4.50 9.46 23.55
C LYS A 39 4.54 8.17 22.72
N GLU A 40 5.60 7.98 21.92
CA GLU A 40 6.65 6.96 22.17
C GLU A 40 7.70 6.96 21.04
N ASN A 41 8.97 7.13 21.47
CA ASN A 41 10.27 6.84 20.85
C ASN A 41 10.42 6.75 19.31
N THR A 42 11.02 7.83 18.80
CA THR A 42 11.82 8.03 17.60
C THR A 42 12.62 6.82 17.12
N ILE A 43 12.30 6.32 15.91
CA ILE A 43 13.28 6.00 14.89
C ILE A 43 12.78 6.67 13.61
N SER A 44 13.31 7.86 13.35
CA SER A 44 13.01 8.65 12.16
C SER A 44 13.61 7.98 10.93
N GLY A 45 12.76 7.43 10.05
CA GLY A 45 13.14 7.18 8.65
C GLY A 45 13.14 8.51 7.88
N PRO A 46 14.10 8.76 6.98
CA PRO A 46 14.15 10.00 6.21
C PRO A 46 13.32 9.82 4.95
N GLU A 47 12.01 9.71 5.06
CA GLU A 47 11.13 9.83 3.89
C GLU A 47 10.57 11.24 3.91
N ALA A 48 11.43 12.17 3.48
CA ALA A 48 10.98 13.43 2.96
C ALA A 48 10.05 13.10 1.79
N HIS A 49 8.74 13.07 2.06
CA HIS A 49 7.71 13.08 1.05
C HIS A 49 7.91 14.37 0.27
N VAL A 50 8.74 14.31 -0.78
CA VAL A 50 8.91 15.41 -1.73
C VAL A 50 7.54 15.56 -2.35
N GLN A 51 6.79 16.52 -1.84
CA GLN A 51 5.54 16.93 -2.43
C GLN A 51 5.94 17.61 -3.74
N THR A 52 6.10 16.80 -4.79
CA THR A 52 6.31 17.26 -6.14
C THR A 52 5.05 18.01 -6.51
N GLN A 53 5.07 19.33 -6.31
CA GLN A 53 4.05 20.21 -6.84
C GLN A 53 4.21 20.18 -8.35
N HIS A 54 3.45 19.30 -9.00
CA HIS A 54 3.42 19.25 -10.45
C HIS A 54 2.81 20.57 -10.96
N PRO A 55 3.46 21.25 -11.90
CA PRO A 55 2.89 22.46 -12.48
C PRO A 55 1.54 22.16 -13.13
N HIS A 56 0.50 22.86 -12.70
CA HIS A 56 -0.80 22.79 -13.36
C HIS A 56 -0.88 23.93 -14.38
N TYR A 57 -1.17 23.58 -15.62
CA TYR A 57 -1.38 24.55 -16.69
C TYR A 57 -2.87 24.66 -17.01
N SER A 58 -3.37 25.88 -17.09
CA SER A 58 -4.69 26.19 -17.63
C SER A 58 -4.72 26.01 -19.15
N ARG A 59 -5.93 25.90 -19.71
CA ARG A 59 -6.12 25.78 -21.16
C ARG A 59 -5.61 27.02 -21.89
N GLU A 60 -5.82 28.19 -21.31
CA GLU A 60 -5.44 29.49 -21.86
C GLU A 60 -3.90 29.64 -21.93
N GLU A 61 -3.20 29.16 -20.89
CA GLU A 61 -1.74 29.12 -20.86
C GLU A 61 -1.18 28.19 -21.94
N LEU A 62 -1.71 26.97 -22.04
CA LEU A 62 -1.29 26.00 -23.07
C LEU A 62 -1.53 26.52 -24.49
N ASN A 63 -2.66 27.21 -24.72
CA ASN A 63 -2.97 27.80 -26.03
C ASN A 63 -2.07 28.99 -26.40
N SER A 64 -1.47 29.64 -25.40
CA SER A 64 -0.57 30.78 -25.59
C SER A 64 0.88 30.36 -25.83
N MET A 65 1.22 29.09 -25.57
CA MET A 65 2.55 28.56 -25.80
C MET A 65 2.88 28.43 -27.28
N THR A 66 4.13 28.70 -27.60
CA THR A 66 4.71 28.39 -28.91
C THR A 66 4.87 26.88 -29.08
N LEU A 67 4.99 26.43 -30.33
CA LEU A 67 5.28 25.02 -30.64
C LEU A 67 6.57 24.51 -29.95
N GLY A 68 7.57 25.38 -29.77
CA GLY A 68 8.81 25.02 -29.09
C GLY A 68 8.59 24.73 -27.61
N GLU A 69 7.85 25.59 -26.93
CA GLU A 69 7.50 25.43 -25.51
C GLU A 69 6.62 24.20 -25.28
N VAL A 70 5.65 23.94 -26.16
CA VAL A 70 4.82 22.72 -26.07
C VAL A 70 5.67 21.45 -26.24
N LYS A 71 6.65 21.44 -27.14
CA LYS A 71 7.57 20.30 -27.30
C LYS A 71 8.43 20.08 -26.05
N GLN A 72 8.93 21.16 -25.46
CA GLN A 72 9.70 21.08 -24.22
C GLN A 72 8.84 20.55 -23.07
N LEU A 73 7.64 21.12 -22.87
CA LEU A 73 6.71 20.68 -21.84
C LEU A 73 6.34 19.19 -21.98
N ASN A 74 6.16 18.72 -23.22
CA ASN A 74 5.91 17.29 -23.47
C ASN A 74 7.11 16.42 -23.08
N ALA A 75 8.34 16.87 -23.32
CA ALA A 75 9.54 16.14 -22.90
C ALA A 75 9.68 16.11 -21.37
N GLU A 76 9.39 17.23 -20.69
CA GLU A 76 9.37 17.30 -19.22
C GLU A 76 8.30 16.39 -18.63
N LEU A 77 7.10 16.37 -19.22
CA LEU A 77 6.02 15.46 -18.81
C LEU A 77 6.41 13.99 -18.99
N GLN A 78 7.05 13.63 -20.10
CA GLN A 78 7.55 12.28 -20.34
C GLN A 78 8.57 11.86 -19.28
N GLN A 79 9.49 12.76 -18.92
CA GLN A 79 10.48 12.52 -17.89
C GLN A 79 9.82 12.32 -16.51
N GLN A 80 8.86 13.16 -16.14
CA GLN A 80 8.14 13.01 -14.88
C GLN A 80 7.36 11.70 -14.80
N ILE A 81 6.71 11.30 -15.90
CA ILE A 81 6.02 10.01 -16.00
C ILE A 81 7.03 8.88 -15.75
N GLN A 82 8.18 8.91 -16.43
CA GLN A 82 9.21 7.88 -16.26
C GLN A 82 9.69 7.79 -14.81
N GLU A 83 10.01 8.93 -14.18
CA GLU A 83 10.47 8.98 -12.79
C GLU A 83 9.45 8.40 -11.81
N VAL A 84 8.17 8.75 -11.96
CA VAL A 84 7.09 8.21 -11.10
C VAL A 84 6.94 6.70 -11.27
N PHE A 85 7.04 6.19 -12.51
CA PHE A 85 6.96 4.76 -12.75
C PHE A 85 8.18 3.99 -12.25
N GLU A 86 9.38 4.55 -12.34
CA GLU A 86 10.59 3.96 -11.78
C GLU A 86 10.52 3.88 -10.24
N GLU A 87 10.13 4.97 -9.59
CA GLU A 87 9.93 5.01 -8.14
C GLU A 87 8.86 4.00 -7.70
N LEU A 88 7.72 3.97 -8.39
CA LEU A 88 6.66 3.00 -8.09
C LEU A 88 7.14 1.56 -8.28
N ALA A 89 7.91 1.28 -9.33
CA ALA A 89 8.46 -0.05 -9.57
C ALA A 89 9.41 -0.49 -8.45
N HIS A 90 10.27 0.42 -7.98
CA HIS A 90 11.14 0.17 -6.82
C HIS A 90 10.33 -0.16 -5.57
N GLN A 91 9.34 0.67 -5.22
CA GLN A 91 8.52 0.43 -4.04
C GLN A 91 7.74 -0.89 -4.12
N VAL A 92 7.17 -1.22 -5.29
CA VAL A 92 6.48 -2.50 -5.50
C VAL A 92 7.43 -3.68 -5.31
N GLN A 93 8.64 -3.62 -5.90
CA GLN A 93 9.63 -4.68 -5.78
C GLN A 93 10.10 -4.89 -4.32
N GLU A 94 10.31 -3.80 -3.57
CA GLU A 94 10.69 -3.90 -2.16
C GLU A 94 9.58 -4.53 -1.32
N LYS A 95 8.32 -4.10 -1.52
CA LYS A 95 7.18 -4.69 -0.82
C LYS A 95 6.98 -6.17 -1.15
N ASP A 96 7.13 -6.57 -2.42
CA ASP A 96 7.01 -7.97 -2.83
C ASP A 96 8.13 -8.84 -2.24
N SER A 97 9.34 -8.30 -2.14
CA SER A 97 10.47 -8.96 -1.50
C SER A 97 10.21 -9.20 -0.01
N LEU A 98 9.72 -8.18 0.70
CA LEU A 98 9.33 -8.28 2.11
C LEU A 98 8.16 -9.26 2.33
N ALA A 99 7.15 -9.22 1.46
CA ALA A 99 6.02 -10.14 1.51
C ALA A 99 6.48 -11.60 1.34
N SER A 100 7.43 -11.84 0.42
CA SER A 100 8.03 -13.15 0.19
C SER A 100 8.82 -13.65 1.40
N GLU A 101 9.62 -12.79 2.04
CA GLU A 101 10.35 -13.14 3.27
C GLU A 101 9.40 -13.48 4.42
N LEU A 102 8.37 -12.65 4.63
CA LEU A 102 7.35 -12.88 5.66
C LEU A 102 6.59 -14.19 5.41
N HIS A 103 6.28 -14.51 4.16
CA HIS A 103 5.63 -15.77 3.81
C HIS A 103 6.49 -16.99 4.19
N VAL A 104 7.78 -16.99 3.83
CA VAL A 104 8.70 -18.07 4.19
C VAL A 104 8.80 -18.24 5.70
N ARG A 105 8.92 -17.15 6.46
CA ARG A 105 8.93 -17.18 7.93
C ARG A 105 7.64 -17.75 8.51
N HIS A 106 6.50 -17.32 7.98
CA HIS A 106 5.19 -17.81 8.41
C HIS A 106 5.08 -19.32 8.22
N VAL A 107 5.44 -19.82 7.03
CA VAL A 107 5.46 -21.26 6.74
C VAL A 107 6.37 -22.01 7.70
N ALA A 108 7.58 -21.52 7.97
CA ALA A 108 8.50 -22.16 8.91
C ALA A 108 7.91 -22.28 10.33
N ILE A 109 7.29 -21.20 10.83
CA ILE A 109 6.62 -21.20 12.14
C ILE A 109 5.48 -22.22 12.17
N GLU A 110 4.64 -22.25 11.13
CA GLU A 110 3.56 -23.23 11.05
C GLU A 110 4.09 -24.67 11.10
N GLN A 111 5.17 -24.96 10.36
CA GLN A 111 5.77 -26.29 10.37
C GLN A 111 6.32 -26.65 11.75
N LEU A 112 6.95 -25.72 12.46
CA LEU A 112 7.42 -25.95 13.83
C LEU A 112 6.26 -26.27 14.77
N LEU A 113 5.16 -25.51 14.71
CA LEU A 113 3.97 -25.74 15.53
C LEU A 113 3.30 -27.09 15.21
N LYS A 114 3.18 -27.44 13.92
CA LYS A 114 2.67 -28.75 13.47
C LYS A 114 3.52 -29.92 13.96
N ASN A 115 4.83 -29.70 14.16
CA ASN A 115 5.76 -30.75 14.59
C ASN A 115 6.00 -30.77 16.10
N TYR A 116 5.62 -29.72 16.84
CA TYR A 116 5.82 -29.65 18.30
C TYR A 116 5.17 -30.82 19.04
N SER A 117 3.93 -31.18 18.68
CA SER A 117 3.22 -32.33 19.27
C SER A 117 3.82 -33.69 18.90
N LYS A 118 4.70 -33.73 17.88
CA LYS A 118 5.37 -34.95 17.40
C LYS A 118 6.74 -35.18 18.05
N LEU A 119 7.16 -34.32 18.97
CA LEU A 119 8.45 -34.41 19.68
C LEU A 119 8.23 -34.84 21.14
N PRO A 120 8.33 -36.16 21.46
CA PRO A 120 8.08 -36.68 22.81
C PRO A 120 9.00 -36.08 23.88
N CYS A 121 10.21 -35.67 23.50
CA CYS A 121 11.18 -35.03 24.39
C CYS A 121 10.73 -33.67 24.92
N LEU A 122 9.78 -32.99 24.26
CA LEU A 122 9.18 -31.74 24.75
C LEU A 122 8.00 -31.98 25.72
N GLN A 123 7.44 -33.20 25.74
CA GLN A 123 6.34 -33.58 26.65
C GLN A 123 6.84 -34.11 28.00
N MET A 124 8.09 -34.57 28.09
CA MET A 124 8.66 -35.21 29.28
C MET A 124 8.75 -34.30 30.52
N GLY A 125 8.62 -32.97 30.37
CA GLY A 125 8.68 -32.00 31.47
C GLY A 125 7.34 -31.68 32.16
N ARG A 126 6.20 -32.19 31.66
CA ARG A 126 4.87 -31.92 32.25
C ARG A 126 4.35 -33.02 33.15
N THR A 127 4.87 -34.23 33.05
CA THR A 127 4.43 -35.40 33.83
C THR A 127 5.29 -35.54 35.10
N GLY A 128 5.31 -34.51 35.95
CA GLY A 128 6.13 -34.50 37.17
C GLY A 128 5.62 -33.63 38.31
N LEU A 129 4.48 -32.94 38.15
CA LEU A 129 3.80 -32.24 39.25
C LEU A 129 2.67 -33.13 39.78
N LYS A 130 3.02 -34.31 40.30
CA LYS A 130 2.07 -35.11 41.08
C LYS A 130 2.11 -34.58 42.52
N SER A 131 1.02 -33.93 42.88
CA SER A 131 0.75 -33.38 44.20
C SER A 131 0.68 -34.48 45.29
N HIS A 132 1.45 -34.24 46.37
CA HIS A 132 1.23 -34.63 47.78
C HIS A 132 1.46 -36.09 48.24
N PRO A 133 1.80 -36.32 49.54
CA PRO A 133 0.83 -36.26 50.66
C PRO A 133 1.29 -35.42 51.88
N PRO A 134 0.39 -35.08 52.83
CA PRO A 134 0.71 -34.18 53.93
C PRO A 134 1.53 -34.91 55.00
N ILE A 135 2.48 -34.20 55.58
CA ILE A 135 3.27 -34.68 56.74
C ILE A 135 2.35 -34.58 57.96
N ASN A 136 1.98 -35.73 58.50
CA ASN A 136 1.35 -35.89 59.81
C ASN A 136 2.42 -35.74 60.92
N ASN A 137 2.02 -35.11 62.02
CA ASN A 137 2.81 -34.80 63.23
C ASN A 137 3.43 -36.02 63.92
#